data_AF-A0A848XKR5-F1
#
_entry.id   AF-A0A848XKR5-F1
#
_cell.length_a   1.000
_cell.length_b   1.000
_cell.length_c   1.000
_cell.angle_alpha   90.00
_cell.angle_beta   90.00
_cell.angle_gamma   90.00
#
_symmetry.space_group_name_H-M   'P 1'
#
loop_
_entity.id
_entity.type
_entity.pdbx_description
1 polymer ?
#
loop_
_entity_poly.entity_id
_entity_poly.type
_entity_poly.pdbx_seq_one_letter_code
_entity_poly.pdbx_strand_id
1 'polypeptide(L)' 'SKALFDADPAAFAPQYGGYCAYAVSKGATATTDPDAWTVHDGRLYLNFSTTVRSIWQEDIPGNIARADANWPGVLDR' A
#
# COMPACT_ATOMS: atom_id res chain seq x y z
N SER A 1 -17.44 -11.91 -1.74
CA SER A 1 -18.16 -12.19 -3.01
C SER A 1 -18.30 -10.90 -3.80
N LYS A 2 -18.51 -10.97 -5.13
CA LYS A 2 -18.75 -9.79 -6.00
C LYS A 2 -19.75 -8.79 -5.40
N ALA A 3 -20.78 -9.28 -4.71
CA ALA A 3 -21.79 -8.46 -4.04
C ALA A 3 -21.26 -7.57 -2.90
N LEU A 4 -20.18 -7.96 -2.19
CA LEU A 4 -19.55 -7.12 -1.16
C LEU A 4 -18.67 -6.04 -1.78
N PHE A 5 -17.95 -6.36 -2.86
CA PHE A 5 -17.15 -5.39 -3.61
C PHE A 5 -18.03 -4.35 -4.33
N ASP A 6 -19.14 -4.78 -4.93
CA ASP A 6 -20.07 -3.88 -5.62
C ASP A 6 -20.80 -2.93 -4.64
N ALA A 7 -20.89 -3.29 -3.34
CA ALA A 7 -21.55 -2.47 -2.31
C ALA A 7 -20.64 -1.36 -1.75
N ASP A 8 -19.34 -1.61 -1.61
CA ASP A 8 -18.35 -0.60 -1.21
C ASP A 8 -16.97 -0.94 -1.82
N PRO A 9 -16.72 -0.57 -3.08
CA PRO A 9 -15.45 -0.88 -3.74
C PRO A 9 -14.28 -0.10 -3.12
N ALA A 10 -14.56 1.03 -2.46
CA ALA A 10 -13.55 1.84 -1.78
C ALA A 10 -13.02 1.14 -0.52
N ALA A 11 -13.85 0.36 0.17
CA ALA A 11 -13.42 -0.47 1.30
C ALA A 11 -12.35 -1.52 0.92
N PHE A 12 -12.23 -1.86 -0.37
CA PHE A 12 -11.23 -2.80 -0.88
C PHE A 12 -10.10 -2.11 -1.64
N ALA A 13 -10.15 -0.78 -1.78
CA ALA A 13 -9.09 -0.03 -2.46
C ALA A 13 -7.79 -0.10 -1.65
N PRO A 14 -6.62 -0.26 -2.30
CA PRO A 14 -5.38 -0.24 -1.56
C PRO A 14 -5.07 1.17 -1.04
N GLN A 15 -4.44 1.22 0.14
CA GLN A 15 -4.25 2.43 0.95
C GLN A 15 -3.51 3.56 0.21
N TYR A 16 -2.54 3.19 -0.64
CA TYR A 16 -1.75 4.12 -1.44
C TYR A 16 -2.02 3.93 -2.94
N GLY A 17 -3.29 3.66 -3.27
CA GLY A 17 -3.70 3.30 -4.62
C GLY A 17 -2.96 2.05 -5.13
N GLY A 18 -2.61 2.03 -6.41
CA GLY A 18 -1.85 0.92 -7.01
C GLY A 18 -0.33 0.96 -6.78
N TYR A 19 0.16 1.76 -5.82
CA TYR A 19 1.60 1.97 -5.62
C TYR A 19 2.15 1.19 -4.44
N CYS A 20 3.43 0.83 -4.54
CA CYS A 20 4.17 0.15 -3.49
C CYS A 20 4.22 1.01 -2.20
N ALA A 21 3.62 0.50 -1.12
CA ALA A 21 3.58 1.15 0.19
C ALA A 21 5.00 1.44 0.74
N TYR A 22 5.97 0.59 0.42
CA TYR A 22 7.36 0.84 0.81
C TYR A 22 7.97 1.99 0.03
N ALA A 23 7.74 2.08 -1.29
CA ALA A 23 8.22 3.22 -2.07
C ALA A 23 7.60 4.53 -1.55
N VAL A 24 6.29 4.53 -1.25
CA VAL A 24 5.60 5.70 -0.69
C VAL A 24 6.18 6.08 0.66
N SER A 25 6.56 5.11 1.51
CA SER A 25 7.27 5.37 2.77
C SER A 25 8.64 6.03 2.59
N LYS A 26 9.24 5.91 1.40
CA LYS A 26 10.50 6.56 1.01
C LYS A 26 10.29 7.82 0.17
N GLY A 27 9.04 8.28 0.01
CA GLY A 27 8.71 9.48 -0.75
C GLY A 27 8.79 9.32 -2.27
N ALA A 28 8.61 8.10 -2.77
CA ALA A 28 8.57 7.78 -4.20
C ALA A 28 7.37 6.89 -4.53
N THR A 29 7.08 6.69 -5.81
CA THR A 29 6.14 5.65 -6.26
C THR A 29 6.88 4.51 -6.95
N ALA A 30 6.34 3.30 -6.85
CA ALA A 30 6.75 2.18 -7.68
C ALA A 30 5.53 1.32 -7.99
N THR A 31 5.61 0.54 -9.07
CA THR A 31 4.60 -0.47 -9.41
C THR A 31 4.50 -1.54 -8.31
N THR A 32 3.50 -2.40 -8.43
CA THR A 32 3.22 -3.45 -7.45
C THR A 32 3.17 -4.82 -8.11
N ASP A 33 3.46 -5.85 -7.33
CA ASP A 33 3.29 -7.25 -7.71
C ASP A 33 1.98 -7.79 -7.10
N PRO A 34 1.15 -8.53 -7.87
CA PRO A 34 -0.13 -9.04 -7.40
C PRO A 34 -0.03 -10.03 -6.23
N ASP A 35 1.13 -10.68 -6.04
CA ASP A 35 1.38 -11.61 -4.93
C ASP A 35 2.00 -10.91 -3.70
N ALA A 36 2.34 -9.63 -3.81
CA ALA A 36 3.02 -8.85 -2.79
C ALA A 36 2.06 -7.92 -2.03
N TRP A 37 1.07 -8.49 -1.34
CA TRP A 37 0.06 -7.73 -0.59
C TRP A 37 0.02 -8.07 0.90
N THR A 38 -0.38 -7.10 1.73
CA THR A 38 -0.62 -7.28 3.16
C THR A 38 -1.93 -6.59 3.53
N VAL A 39 -2.78 -7.26 4.32
CA VAL A 39 -3.90 -6.60 5.00
C VAL A 39 -3.48 -6.30 6.43
N HIS A 40 -3.52 -5.04 6.83
CA HIS A 40 -3.19 -4.58 8.19
C HIS A 40 -4.24 -3.58 8.64
N ASP A 41 -4.86 -3.81 9.80
CA ASP A 41 -5.97 -3.00 10.35
C ASP A 41 -7.10 -2.73 9.33
N GLY A 42 -7.47 -3.78 8.59
CA GLY A 42 -8.55 -3.72 7.60
C GLY A 42 -8.20 -2.96 6.31
N ARG A 43 -6.95 -2.52 6.13
CA ARG A 43 -6.47 -1.82 4.92
C ARG A 43 -5.55 -2.70 4.10
N LEU A 44 -5.69 -2.62 2.78
CA LEU A 44 -4.85 -3.34 1.81
C LEU A 44 -3.60 -2.50 1.47
N TYR A 45 -2.43 -3.11 1.62
CA TYR A 45 -1.14 -2.54 1.25
C TYR A 45 -0.50 -3.41 0.18
N LEU A 46 0.00 -2.77 -0.88
CA LEU A 46 0.68 -3.43 -1.99
C LEU A 46 2.17 -3.12 -1.94
N ASN A 47 3.00 -4.02 -2.46
CA ASN A 47 4.45 -3.85 -2.52
C ASN A 47 4.98 -4.23 -3.91
N PHE A 48 6.18 -3.75 -4.23
CA PHE A 48 6.83 -3.93 -5.54
C PHE A 48 7.19 -5.40 -5.85
N SER A 49 7.49 -6.17 -4.81
CA SER A 49 7.80 -7.60 -4.90
C SER A 49 7.63 -8.24 -3.52
N THR A 50 7.59 -9.57 -3.47
CA THR A 50 7.53 -10.32 -2.21
C THR A 50 8.73 -10.05 -1.30
N THR A 51 9.92 -9.82 -1.86
CA THR A 51 11.11 -9.39 -1.10
C THR A 51 10.93 -8.00 -0.50
N VAL A 52 10.45 -7.02 -1.27
CA VAL A 52 10.21 -5.66 -0.76
C VAL A 52 9.09 -5.66 0.28
N ARG A 53 8.08 -6.52 0.11
CA ARG A 53 7.05 -6.75 1.13
C ARG A 53 7.66 -7.25 2.43
N SER A 54 8.55 -8.24 2.39
CA SER A 54 9.22 -8.73 3.61
C SER A 54 9.98 -7.62 4.34
N ILE A 55 10.72 -6.77 3.60
CA ILE A 55 11.42 -5.60 4.17
C ILE A 55 10.42 -4.61 4.77
N TRP A 56 9.33 -4.31 4.05
CA TRP A 56 8.28 -3.42 4.54
C TRP A 56 7.62 -3.96 5.83
N GLN A 57 7.50 -5.28 5.96
CA GLN A 57 6.92 -5.94 7.12
C GLN A 57 7.79 -5.89 8.38
N GLU A 58 9.07 -5.56 8.28
CA GLU A 58 9.97 -5.40 9.43
C GLU A 58 9.53 -4.25 10.36
N ASP A 59 8.85 -3.23 9.82
CA ASP A 59 8.32 -2.07 10.56
C ASP A 59 7.03 -1.56 9.89
N ILE A 60 5.96 -2.35 9.98
CA ILE A 60 4.67 -1.98 9.37
C ILE A 60 4.17 -0.61 9.90
N PRO A 61 4.08 -0.36 11.23
CA PRO A 61 3.54 0.90 11.73
C PRO A 61 4.39 2.11 11.31
N GLY A 62 5.72 2.00 11.38
CA GLY A 62 6.61 3.09 10.99
C GLY A 62 6.63 3.34 9.47
N ASN A 63 6.52 2.29 8.66
CA ASN A 63 6.39 2.45 7.21
C ASN A 63 5.06 3.09 6.81
N ILE A 64 3.96 2.74 7.48
CA ILE A 64 2.65 3.39 7.28
C ILE A 64 2.73 4.86 7.66
N ALA A 65 3.24 5.20 8.85
CA ALA A 65 3.34 6.60 9.28
C ALA A 65 4.18 7.46 8.30
N ARG A 66 5.29 6.92 7.78
CA ARG A 66 6.10 7.59 6.75
C ARG A 66 5.37 7.71 5.42
N ALA A 67 4.67 6.67 4.99
CA ALA A 67 3.93 6.67 3.74
C ALA A 67 2.76 7.66 3.79
N ASP A 68 2.01 7.69 4.89
CA ASP A 68 0.92 8.65 5.13
C ASP A 68 1.42 10.11 5.08
N ALA A 69 2.62 10.38 5.61
CA ALA A 69 3.22 11.71 5.54
C ALA A 69 3.63 12.11 4.10
N ASN A 70 4.05 11.15 3.27
CA ASN A 70 4.44 11.41 1.88
C ASN A 70 3.26 11.45 0.92
N TRP A 71 2.22 10.66 1.19
CA TRP A 71 1.12 10.39 0.26
C TRP A 71 0.44 11.65 -0.32
N PRO A 72 0.17 12.71 0.45
CA PRO A 72 -0.49 13.91 -0.07
C PRO A 72 0.25 14.66 -1.19
N GLY A 73 1.56 14.40 -1.38
CA GLY A 73 2.36 15.10 -2.39
C GLY A 73 3.35 14.21 -3.15
N VAL A 74 3.28 12.89 -2.99
CA VAL A 74 4.22 11.97 -3.66
C VAL A 74 3.97 11.90 -5.18
N LEU A 75 2.76 12.24 -5.63
CA LEU A 75 2.38 12.22 -7.05
C LEU A 75 2.75 13.50 -7.81
N ASP A 76 3.08 14.57 -7.08
CA ASP A 76 3.41 15.88 -7.66
C ASP A 76 4.93 16.09 -7.84
N ARG A 77 5.73 15.03 -7.65
CA ARG A 77 7.21 15.08 -7.68
C ARG A 77 7.80 14.68 -9.02
#